data_AF-A0A522YIH3-F1
#
_entry.id   AF-A0A522YIH3-F1
#
_cell.length_a   1.000
_cell.length_b   1.000
_cell.length_c   1.000
_cell.angle_alpha   90.00
_cell.angle_beta   90.00
_cell.angle_gamma   90.00
#
_symmetry.space_group_name_H-M   'P 1'
#
loop_
_entity.id
_entity.type
_entity.pdbx_description
1 polymer ?
#
loop_
_entity_poly.entity_id
_entity_poly.type
_entity_poly.pdbx_seq_one_letter_code
_entity_poly.pdbx_strand_id
1 'polypeptide(L)'
;MVITLAQLVLLLGAVAFIRRPAGEVHPSLAAHSKFAARSGILGLLLSAAYWALPPSSSHSALSFLSGFAVLSLAVSLANLAAFFGWLRRSETPAASPGLVRRMFNLLLFASVTAFALGGGMLLEQWRLKRIPAAEVPMELAPDSPAGRLQADVRHLAETIGDRNAGRPEEVAKAVDFIASRFKALGYEPMMQRFSLPFGGVVTDFLNIAVVLPGKGPDAEVLVVGAHYDTFPGTPGADDNASGVAAMLELARRLRGSTGVVEVHFVAFANEEPPFFGTQEMGSYQYAGLLRQQKRRVAGMLSLEMLGYYSDAPHSQTYPPLMAAFYPSTANFIGFASNWRSWFFLRRLKSAYPVPERPGLMTAALPAWTGAVSLSDNLSFWRHGYPAVMVTDTAFLRYSHYHTKTDTPEKLDYVRMAAVVGGLESALVTLRH
;
A
#
# COMPACT_ATOMS: atom_id res chain seq x y z
N MET A 1 10.90 8.42 -5.97
CA MET A 1 12.27 8.03 -6.40
C MET A 1 12.98 7.30 -5.26
N VAL A 2 13.00 5.96 -5.29
CA VAL A 2 13.83 5.16 -4.36
C VAL A 2 15.19 4.97 -5.03
N ILE A 3 16.16 5.81 -4.67
CA ILE A 3 17.56 5.56 -5.02
C ILE A 3 17.99 4.39 -4.15
N THR A 4 18.37 3.26 -4.74
CA THR A 4 18.87 2.12 -3.96
C THR A 4 20.15 2.51 -3.25
N LEU A 5 20.44 1.92 -2.09
CA LEU A 5 21.68 2.18 -1.33
C LEU A 5 22.93 2.03 -2.23
N ALA A 6 22.89 1.13 -3.21
CA ALA A 6 23.93 0.95 -4.23
C ALA A 6 24.10 2.18 -5.15
N GLN A 7 22.99 2.79 -5.61
CA GLN A 7 23.01 4.01 -6.40
C GLN A 7 23.45 5.23 -5.59
N LEU A 8 23.09 5.29 -4.29
CA LEU A 8 23.54 6.35 -3.38
C LEU A 8 25.06 6.27 -3.14
N VAL A 9 25.61 5.06 -2.96
CA VAL A 9 27.05 4.82 -2.81
C VAL A 9 27.81 5.22 -4.08
N LEU A 10 27.27 4.93 -5.26
CA LEU A 10 27.86 5.35 -6.54
C LEU A 10 27.83 6.87 -6.73
N LEU A 11 26.72 7.53 -6.35
CA LEU A 11 26.59 8.99 -6.38
C LEU A 11 27.53 9.69 -5.40
N LEU A 12 27.63 9.20 -4.17
CA LEU A 12 28.52 9.75 -3.15
C LEU A 12 30.00 9.56 -3.54
N GLY A 13 30.34 8.42 -4.15
CA GLY A 13 31.67 8.19 -4.73
C GLY A 13 32.01 9.15 -5.87
N ALA A 14 31.04 9.48 -6.73
CA ALA A 14 31.22 10.45 -7.81
C ALA A 14 31.35 11.90 -7.31
N VAL A 15 30.55 12.30 -6.31
CA VAL A 15 30.58 13.66 -5.73
C VAL A 15 31.87 13.93 -4.93
N ALA A 16 32.36 12.93 -4.19
CA ALA A 16 33.64 13.03 -3.47
C ALA A 16 34.84 13.21 -4.43
N PHE A 17 34.72 12.75 -5.68
CA PHE A 17 35.77 12.83 -6.68
C PHE A 17 35.80 14.19 -7.41
N ILE A 18 34.63 14.80 -7.65
CA ILE A 18 34.51 16.11 -8.32
C ILE A 18 35.09 17.27 -7.49
N ARG A 19 35.21 17.11 -6.16
CA ARG A 19 35.75 18.14 -5.25
C ARG A 19 37.29 18.18 -5.14
N ARG A 20 38.04 17.36 -5.89
CA ARG A 20 39.52 17.43 -5.86
C ARG A 20 40.03 18.60 -6.72
N PRO A 21 41.00 19.41 -6.24
CA PRO A 21 41.54 20.54 -6.99
C PRO A 21 42.20 20.09 -8.29
N ALA A 22 42.05 20.91 -9.34
CA ALA A 22 42.25 20.57 -10.76
C ALA A 22 43.70 20.29 -11.21
N GLY A 23 44.64 20.08 -10.28
CA GLY A 23 46.06 19.85 -10.58
C GLY A 23 46.51 18.39 -10.68
N GLU A 24 45.69 17.42 -10.23
CA GLU A 24 46.12 16.01 -10.10
C GLU A 24 45.16 15.01 -10.77
N VAL A 25 44.73 15.28 -12.01
CA VAL A 25 43.92 14.30 -12.75
C VAL A 25 44.56 14.01 -14.08
N HIS A 26 45.16 12.81 -14.18
CA HIS A 26 45.68 12.26 -15.42
C HIS A 26 44.56 12.25 -16.50
N PRO A 27 44.83 12.58 -17.77
CA PRO A 27 43.80 12.73 -18.81
C PRO A 27 42.89 11.50 -19.00
N SER A 28 43.42 10.31 -18.73
CA SER A 28 42.68 9.04 -18.77
C SER A 28 41.64 8.91 -17.64
N LEU A 29 41.87 9.49 -16.46
CA LEU A 29 40.95 9.48 -15.31
C LEU A 29 39.79 10.49 -15.47
N ALA A 30 40.04 11.63 -16.13
CA ALA A 30 39.01 12.62 -16.45
C ALA A 30 38.04 12.12 -17.56
N ALA A 31 38.51 11.28 -18.47
CA ALA A 31 37.66 10.58 -19.44
C ALA A 31 36.76 9.52 -18.76
N HIS A 32 37.26 8.88 -17.69
CA HIS A 32 36.51 7.87 -16.93
C HIS A 32 35.49 8.45 -15.95
N SER A 33 35.74 9.60 -15.31
CA SER A 33 34.69 10.27 -14.52
C SER A 33 33.53 10.70 -15.42
N LYS A 34 33.83 11.13 -16.65
CA LYS A 34 32.84 11.40 -17.69
C LYS A 34 32.13 10.12 -18.16
N PHE A 35 32.82 8.98 -18.28
CA PHE A 35 32.19 7.71 -18.65
C PHE A 35 31.32 7.14 -17.53
N ALA A 36 31.81 7.04 -16.28
CA ALA A 36 31.03 6.57 -15.13
C ALA A 36 29.85 7.50 -14.82
N ALA A 37 30.03 8.82 -14.95
CA ALA A 37 28.92 9.77 -14.90
C ALA A 37 27.95 9.53 -16.05
N ARG A 38 28.41 9.32 -17.30
CA ARG A 38 27.55 8.99 -18.46
C ARG A 38 26.85 7.65 -18.32
N SER A 39 27.46 6.63 -17.73
CA SER A 39 26.86 5.30 -17.48
C SER A 39 25.88 5.33 -16.31
N GLY A 40 26.18 6.09 -15.26
CA GLY A 40 25.25 6.36 -14.15
C GLY A 40 24.07 7.21 -14.62
N ILE A 41 24.32 8.23 -15.44
CA ILE A 41 23.29 9.02 -16.13
C ILE A 41 22.50 8.13 -17.10
N LEU A 42 23.14 7.24 -17.85
CA LEU A 42 22.45 6.30 -18.74
C LEU A 42 21.60 5.30 -17.95
N GLY A 43 22.06 4.81 -16.80
CA GLY A 43 21.26 3.98 -15.90
C GLY A 43 20.08 4.74 -15.30
N LEU A 44 20.27 6.01 -14.94
CA LEU A 44 19.18 6.90 -14.50
C LEU A 44 18.23 7.25 -15.63
N LEU A 45 18.71 7.43 -16.86
CA LEU A 45 17.92 7.72 -18.05
C LEU A 45 17.18 6.49 -18.57
N LEU A 46 17.77 5.30 -18.50
CA LEU A 46 17.10 4.03 -18.80
C LEU A 46 16.07 3.70 -17.72
N SER A 47 16.36 4.00 -16.45
CA SER A 47 15.36 3.94 -15.38
C SER A 47 14.24 4.95 -15.64
N ALA A 48 14.56 6.21 -15.93
CA ALA A 48 13.57 7.25 -16.22
C ALA A 48 12.77 6.94 -17.51
N ALA A 49 13.41 6.40 -18.55
CA ALA A 49 12.76 5.96 -19.79
C ALA A 49 11.86 4.75 -19.56
N TYR A 50 12.29 3.79 -18.72
CA TYR A 50 11.46 2.66 -18.30
C TYR A 50 10.23 3.12 -17.50
N TRP A 51 10.39 4.13 -16.65
CA TRP A 51 9.29 4.80 -15.95
C TRP A 51 8.44 5.71 -16.85
N ALA A 52 8.93 6.08 -18.04
CA ALA A 52 8.23 6.91 -19.03
C ALA A 52 7.60 6.10 -20.18
N LEU A 53 7.83 4.78 -20.25
CA LEU A 53 7.09 3.91 -21.16
C LEU A 53 5.65 3.82 -20.68
N PRO A 54 4.64 4.05 -21.55
CA PRO A 54 3.25 3.85 -21.17
C PRO A 54 3.05 2.37 -20.79
N PRO A 55 2.31 2.06 -19.71
CA PRO A 55 2.10 0.69 -19.30
C PRO A 55 1.37 -0.06 -20.43
N SER A 56 2.04 -1.03 -21.05
CA SER A 56 1.34 -2.01 -21.85
C SER A 56 0.49 -2.89 -20.93
N SER A 57 -0.70 -3.23 -21.40
CA SER A 57 -1.85 -3.81 -20.68
C SER A 57 -1.67 -5.22 -20.08
N SER A 58 -0.43 -5.67 -19.89
CA SER A 58 -0.10 -7.07 -19.54
C SER A 58 0.95 -7.25 -18.45
N HIS A 59 1.54 -6.19 -17.89
CA HIS A 59 2.57 -6.33 -16.86
C HIS A 59 2.07 -5.93 -15.46
N SER A 60 1.92 -6.91 -14.57
CA SER A 60 1.62 -6.68 -13.16
C SER A 60 2.76 -5.90 -12.48
N ALA A 61 2.49 -5.21 -11.36
CA ALA A 61 3.53 -4.56 -10.54
C ALA A 61 4.65 -5.55 -10.12
N LEU A 62 4.35 -6.85 -10.07
CA LEU A 62 5.31 -7.92 -9.85
C LEU A 62 6.09 -8.33 -11.10
N SER A 63 5.48 -8.26 -12.30
CA SER A 63 6.20 -8.35 -13.59
C SER A 63 7.14 -7.14 -13.77
N PHE A 64 6.75 -6.00 -13.21
CA PHE A 64 7.52 -4.76 -13.18
C PHE A 64 8.64 -4.81 -12.13
N LEU A 65 8.40 -5.33 -10.93
CA LEU A 65 9.43 -5.54 -9.90
C LEU A 65 10.40 -6.67 -10.26
N SER A 66 9.93 -7.75 -10.88
CA SER A 66 10.77 -8.81 -11.43
C SER A 66 11.52 -8.34 -12.67
N GLY A 67 10.88 -7.58 -13.57
CA GLY A 67 11.53 -6.91 -14.69
C GLY A 67 12.58 -5.91 -14.23
N PHE A 68 12.30 -5.12 -13.18
CA PHE A 68 13.25 -4.21 -12.55
C PHE A 68 14.37 -4.94 -11.84
N ALA A 69 14.11 -6.08 -11.18
CA ALA A 69 15.14 -6.93 -10.57
C ALA A 69 16.04 -7.57 -11.63
N VAL A 70 15.47 -8.06 -12.74
CA VAL A 70 16.20 -8.62 -13.88
C VAL A 70 17.00 -7.53 -14.61
N LEU A 71 16.42 -6.35 -14.83
CA LEU A 71 17.10 -5.20 -15.46
C LEU A 71 18.19 -4.65 -14.54
N SER A 72 17.94 -4.54 -13.24
CA SER A 72 18.94 -4.15 -12.25
C SER A 72 20.08 -5.15 -12.21
N LEU A 73 19.79 -6.45 -12.25
CA LEU A 73 20.79 -7.51 -12.34
C LEU A 73 21.58 -7.42 -13.65
N ALA A 74 20.92 -7.23 -14.79
CA ALA A 74 21.57 -7.09 -16.09
C ALA A 74 22.47 -5.85 -16.15
N VAL A 75 22.02 -4.71 -15.61
CA VAL A 75 22.81 -3.47 -15.48
C VAL A 75 23.97 -3.66 -14.51
N SER A 76 23.76 -4.33 -13.37
CA SER A 76 24.83 -4.66 -12.43
C SER A 76 25.87 -5.59 -13.06
N LEU A 77 25.46 -6.61 -13.81
CA LEU A 77 26.34 -7.55 -14.51
C LEU A 77 27.08 -6.86 -15.67
N ALA A 78 26.42 -5.99 -16.43
CA ALA A 78 27.03 -5.20 -17.50
C ALA A 78 28.08 -4.22 -16.94
N ASN A 79 27.77 -3.54 -15.83
CA ASN A 79 28.73 -2.70 -15.12
C ASN A 79 29.91 -3.52 -14.57
N LEU A 80 29.66 -4.73 -14.08
CA LEU A 80 30.71 -5.66 -13.65
C LEU A 80 31.61 -6.08 -14.82
N ALA A 81 31.02 -6.46 -15.95
CA ALA A 81 31.74 -6.87 -17.15
C ALA A 81 32.57 -5.72 -17.73
N ALA A 82 32.03 -4.50 -17.73
CA ALA A 82 32.77 -3.29 -18.11
C ALA A 82 33.94 -3.00 -17.15
N PHE A 83 33.72 -3.16 -15.84
CA PHE A 83 34.77 -3.00 -14.82
C PHE A 83 35.90 -4.04 -14.97
N PHE A 84 35.57 -5.31 -15.23
CA PHE A 84 36.57 -6.35 -15.49
C PHE A 84 37.28 -6.16 -16.84
N GLY A 85 36.56 -5.71 -17.86
CA GLY A 85 37.12 -5.35 -19.16
C GLY A 85 38.09 -4.16 -19.07
N TRP A 86 37.90 -3.27 -18.09
CA TRP A 86 38.83 -2.19 -17.75
C TRP A 86 40.01 -2.70 -16.93
N LEU A 87 39.79 -3.51 -15.88
CA LEU A 87 40.86 -4.12 -15.06
C LEU A 87 41.88 -4.92 -15.89
N ARG A 88 41.41 -5.59 -16.96
CA ARG A 88 42.30 -6.29 -17.92
C ARG A 88 43.10 -5.35 -18.82
N ARG A 89 42.63 -4.12 -19.02
CA ARG A 89 43.21 -3.11 -19.94
C ARG A 89 44.00 -2.02 -19.21
N SER A 90 43.83 -1.86 -17.90
CA SER A 90 44.52 -0.87 -17.10
C SER A 90 45.83 -1.41 -16.53
N GLU A 91 46.97 -0.91 -17.00
CA GLU A 91 48.29 -1.15 -16.41
C GLU A 91 48.53 -0.29 -15.13
N THR A 92 47.50 -0.02 -14.33
CA THR A 92 47.62 0.84 -13.15
C THR A 92 47.86 0.03 -11.87
N PRO A 93 48.76 0.48 -10.96
CA PRO A 93 48.98 -0.19 -9.70
C PRO A 93 47.79 0.03 -8.75
N ALA A 94 47.00 -1.03 -8.62
CA ALA A 94 46.29 -1.50 -7.44
C ALA A 94 45.54 -0.48 -6.55
N ALA A 95 44.22 -0.42 -6.73
CA ALA A 95 43.37 -0.55 -5.54
C ALA A 95 43.81 -1.84 -4.83
N SER A 96 44.08 -1.80 -3.51
CA SER A 96 44.59 -2.99 -2.82
C SER A 96 43.72 -4.22 -3.17
N PRO A 97 44.32 -5.38 -3.48
CA PRO A 97 43.55 -6.58 -3.84
C PRO A 97 42.44 -6.90 -2.82
N GLY A 98 42.65 -6.52 -1.54
CA GLY A 98 41.65 -6.60 -0.48
C GLY A 98 40.44 -5.68 -0.65
N LEU A 99 40.61 -4.44 -1.11
CA LEU A 99 39.51 -3.50 -1.33
C LEU A 99 38.64 -3.93 -2.52
N VAL A 100 39.26 -4.34 -3.63
CA VAL A 100 38.54 -4.85 -4.81
C VAL A 100 37.76 -6.11 -4.46
N ARG A 101 38.36 -7.04 -3.72
CA ARG A 101 37.69 -8.25 -3.23
C ARG A 101 36.53 -7.96 -2.28
N ARG A 102 36.67 -6.97 -1.39
CA ARG A 102 35.59 -6.54 -0.48
C ARG A 102 34.41 -5.93 -1.23
N MET A 103 34.67 -5.06 -2.20
CA MET A 103 33.63 -4.46 -3.04
C MET A 103 32.93 -5.51 -3.91
N PHE A 104 33.68 -6.45 -4.49
CA PHE A 104 33.14 -7.60 -5.22
C PHE A 104 32.20 -8.44 -4.35
N ASN A 105 32.67 -8.82 -3.15
CA ASN A 105 31.86 -9.62 -2.22
C ASN A 105 30.59 -8.88 -1.79
N LEU A 106 30.64 -7.56 -1.57
CA LEU A 106 29.47 -6.74 -1.22
C LEU A 106 28.45 -6.66 -2.35
N LEU A 107 28.90 -6.44 -3.59
CA LEU A 107 28.02 -6.37 -4.75
C LEU A 107 27.42 -7.74 -5.08
N LEU A 108 28.22 -8.80 -5.03
CA LEU A 108 27.74 -10.17 -5.23
C LEU A 108 26.73 -10.55 -4.14
N PHE A 109 27.02 -10.23 -2.87
CA PHE A 109 26.11 -10.47 -1.76
C PHE A 109 24.80 -9.70 -1.92
N ALA A 110 24.85 -8.42 -2.31
CA ALA A 110 23.65 -7.61 -2.56
C ALA A 110 22.81 -8.19 -3.72
N SER A 111 23.43 -8.59 -4.83
CA SER A 111 22.75 -9.17 -5.98
C SER A 111 22.15 -10.54 -5.70
N VAL A 112 22.87 -11.42 -5.00
CA VAL A 112 22.36 -12.74 -4.58
C VAL A 112 21.22 -12.58 -3.60
N THR A 113 21.32 -11.63 -2.66
CA THR A 113 20.25 -11.33 -1.70
C THR A 113 18.99 -10.81 -2.42
N ALA A 114 19.15 -9.87 -3.35
CA ALA A 114 18.02 -9.36 -4.14
C ALA A 114 17.35 -10.46 -4.99
N PHE A 115 18.16 -11.34 -5.62
CA PHE A 115 17.65 -12.48 -6.40
C PHE A 115 16.95 -13.52 -5.51
N ALA A 116 17.51 -13.83 -4.34
CA ALA A 116 16.90 -14.74 -3.38
C ALA A 116 15.57 -14.19 -2.83
N LEU A 117 15.49 -12.88 -2.55
CA LEU A 117 14.25 -12.23 -2.12
C LEU A 117 13.19 -12.22 -3.23
N GLY A 118 13.57 -11.86 -4.47
CA GLY A 118 12.65 -11.85 -5.61
C GLY A 118 12.18 -13.25 -6.04
N GLY A 119 13.10 -14.22 -6.07
CA GLY A 119 12.79 -15.63 -6.34
C GLY A 119 11.93 -16.25 -5.24
N GLY A 120 12.19 -15.91 -3.97
CA GLY A 120 11.35 -16.27 -2.84
C GLY A 120 9.92 -15.74 -2.98
N MET A 121 9.76 -14.48 -3.36
CA MET A 121 8.43 -13.90 -3.62
C MET A 121 7.67 -14.61 -4.75
N LEU A 122 8.34 -14.97 -5.86
CA LEU A 122 7.71 -15.70 -6.97
C LEU A 122 7.33 -17.13 -6.58
N LEU A 123 8.19 -17.83 -5.84
CA LEU A 123 7.93 -19.16 -5.34
C LEU A 123 6.74 -19.16 -4.35
N GLU A 124 6.68 -18.16 -3.46
CA GLU A 124 5.57 -18.00 -2.52
C GLU A 124 4.27 -17.67 -3.24
N GLN A 125 4.28 -16.80 -4.27
CA GLN A 125 3.07 -16.58 -5.09
C GLN A 125 2.59 -17.84 -5.80
N TRP A 126 3.52 -18.63 -6.33
CA TRP A 126 3.19 -19.91 -6.94
C TRP A 126 2.61 -20.90 -5.93
N ARG A 127 3.10 -20.89 -4.69
CA ARG A 127 2.57 -21.68 -3.58
C ARG A 127 1.17 -21.22 -3.16
N LEU A 128 0.96 -19.91 -2.99
CA LEU A 128 -0.32 -19.33 -2.60
C LEU A 128 -1.43 -19.65 -3.61
N LYS A 129 -1.13 -19.68 -4.92
CA LYS A 129 -2.08 -20.10 -5.97
C LYS A 129 -2.57 -21.54 -5.86
N ARG A 130 -1.92 -22.39 -5.06
CA ARG A 130 -2.30 -23.79 -4.82
C ARG A 130 -3.11 -23.99 -3.56
N ILE A 131 -3.31 -22.93 -2.77
CA ILE A 131 -4.11 -23.00 -1.56
C ILE A 131 -5.57 -22.97 -2.00
N PRO A 132 -6.36 -24.02 -1.69
CA PRO A 132 -7.76 -24.06 -2.09
C PRO A 132 -8.48 -22.83 -1.53
N ALA A 133 -9.31 -22.21 -2.37
CA ALA A 133 -10.20 -21.14 -1.95
C ALA A 133 -11.01 -21.61 -0.74
N ALA A 134 -11.32 -20.68 0.18
CA ALA A 134 -12.21 -20.99 1.28
C ALA A 134 -13.49 -21.63 0.72
N GLU A 135 -13.95 -22.70 1.37
CA GLU A 135 -15.28 -23.23 1.08
C GLU A 135 -16.27 -22.09 1.30
N VAL A 136 -17.01 -21.73 0.26
CA VAL A 136 -18.13 -20.78 0.35
C VAL A 136 -19.40 -21.60 0.49
N PRO A 137 -20.00 -21.72 1.69
CA PRO A 137 -21.37 -22.22 1.76
C PRO A 137 -22.35 -21.19 2.32
N MET A 138 -23.54 -21.27 1.75
CA MET A 138 -24.83 -20.67 2.11
C MET A 138 -25.16 -19.35 1.40
N GLU A 139 -26.29 -19.36 0.68
CA GLU A 139 -26.95 -18.17 0.15
C GLU A 139 -27.10 -17.15 1.28
N LEU A 140 -26.39 -16.02 1.17
CA LEU A 140 -26.41 -14.99 2.18
C LEU A 140 -27.78 -14.32 2.14
N ALA A 141 -28.48 -14.26 3.28
CA ALA A 141 -29.69 -13.47 3.36
C ALA A 141 -29.37 -12.02 2.96
N PRO A 142 -30.07 -11.42 1.98
CA PRO A 142 -29.72 -10.10 1.44
C PRO A 142 -29.63 -9.00 2.50
N ASP A 143 -30.52 -9.06 3.51
CA ASP A 143 -30.57 -8.11 4.63
C ASP A 143 -29.68 -8.51 5.82
N SER A 144 -28.88 -9.57 5.71
CA SER A 144 -27.82 -9.84 6.69
C SER A 144 -26.65 -8.86 6.51
N PRO A 145 -25.84 -8.62 7.54
CA PRO A 145 -24.60 -7.86 7.38
C PRO A 145 -23.69 -8.40 6.27
N ALA A 146 -23.52 -9.72 6.19
CA ALA A 146 -22.73 -10.36 5.14
C ALA A 146 -23.35 -10.15 3.75
N GLY A 147 -24.67 -10.27 3.61
CA GLY A 147 -25.39 -10.03 2.35
C GLY A 147 -25.27 -8.60 1.85
N ARG A 148 -25.38 -7.60 2.74
CA ARG A 148 -25.16 -6.18 2.38
C ARG A 148 -23.74 -5.91 1.94
N LEU A 149 -22.75 -6.45 2.67
CA LEU A 149 -21.35 -6.34 2.31
C LEU A 149 -21.08 -6.93 0.93
N GLN A 150 -21.63 -8.11 0.65
CA GLN A 150 -21.53 -8.75 -0.66
C GLN A 150 -22.16 -7.90 -1.77
N ALA A 151 -23.36 -7.35 -1.54
CA ALA A 151 -24.03 -6.50 -2.51
C ALA A 151 -23.21 -5.25 -2.85
N ASP A 152 -22.64 -4.58 -1.84
CA ASP A 152 -21.83 -3.37 -2.04
C ASP A 152 -20.51 -3.71 -2.77
N VAL A 153 -19.84 -4.82 -2.41
CA VAL A 153 -18.64 -5.29 -3.12
C VAL A 153 -18.92 -5.67 -4.57
N ARG A 154 -19.99 -6.43 -4.84
CA ARG A 154 -20.38 -6.81 -6.21
C ARG A 154 -20.71 -5.58 -7.05
N HIS A 155 -21.38 -4.59 -6.49
CA HIS A 155 -21.69 -3.37 -7.23
C HIS A 155 -20.40 -2.64 -7.66
N LEU A 156 -19.46 -2.44 -6.72
CA LEU A 156 -18.20 -1.78 -7.01
C LEU A 156 -17.32 -2.60 -7.98
N ALA A 157 -17.12 -3.89 -7.70
CA ALA A 157 -16.14 -4.70 -8.42
C ALA A 157 -16.66 -5.40 -9.69
N GLU A 158 -17.95 -5.69 -9.79
CA GLU A 158 -18.53 -6.34 -10.98
C GLU A 158 -19.35 -5.39 -11.83
N THR A 159 -20.25 -4.61 -11.21
CA THR A 159 -21.14 -3.71 -11.97
C THR A 159 -20.38 -2.50 -12.51
N ILE A 160 -19.51 -1.90 -11.68
CA ILE A 160 -18.66 -0.78 -12.09
C ILE A 160 -17.32 -1.29 -12.64
N GLY A 161 -16.65 -2.19 -11.91
CA GLY A 161 -15.40 -2.79 -12.35
C GLY A 161 -14.17 -1.95 -12.01
N ASP A 162 -13.33 -1.69 -13.00
CA ASP A 162 -12.04 -1.01 -12.88
C ASP A 162 -12.22 0.50 -12.59
N ARG A 163 -11.91 0.93 -11.36
CA ARG A 163 -12.12 2.30 -10.84
C ARG A 163 -10.80 3.08 -10.73
N ASN A 164 -9.82 2.80 -11.59
CA ASN A 164 -8.57 3.57 -11.62
C ASN A 164 -8.74 4.97 -12.24
N ALA A 165 -7.82 5.90 -11.97
CA ALA A 165 -7.91 7.29 -12.46
C ALA A 165 -7.94 7.44 -13.99
N GLY A 166 -7.48 6.44 -14.76
CA GLY A 166 -7.63 6.38 -16.22
C GLY A 166 -9.04 6.02 -16.70
N ARG A 167 -9.98 5.77 -15.78
CA ARG A 167 -11.37 5.36 -15.99
C ARG A 167 -12.35 6.37 -15.35
N PRO A 168 -12.40 7.62 -15.86
CA PRO A 168 -13.15 8.69 -15.19
C PRO A 168 -14.66 8.43 -15.11
N GLU A 169 -15.25 7.69 -16.07
CA GLU A 169 -16.66 7.33 -16.02
C GLU A 169 -16.96 6.31 -14.91
N GLU A 170 -16.11 5.31 -14.76
CA GLU A 170 -16.22 4.28 -13.72
C GLU A 170 -15.94 4.85 -12.33
N VAL A 171 -14.95 5.74 -12.23
CA VAL A 171 -14.69 6.54 -11.00
C VAL A 171 -15.91 7.37 -10.63
N ALA A 172 -16.54 8.07 -11.59
CA ALA A 172 -17.75 8.84 -11.33
C ALA A 172 -18.92 7.96 -10.86
N LYS A 173 -19.12 6.79 -11.48
CA LYS A 173 -20.12 5.80 -11.04
C LYS A 173 -19.86 5.31 -9.60
N ALA A 174 -18.60 5.11 -9.23
CA ALA A 174 -18.23 4.72 -7.87
C ALA A 174 -18.54 5.84 -6.86
N VAL A 175 -18.21 7.08 -7.19
CA VAL A 175 -18.56 8.26 -6.38
C VAL A 175 -20.08 8.36 -6.18
N ASP A 176 -20.85 8.26 -7.27
CA ASP A 176 -22.31 8.33 -7.24
C ASP A 176 -22.90 7.20 -6.40
N PHE A 177 -22.39 5.98 -6.58
CA PHE A 177 -22.80 4.82 -5.78
C PHE A 177 -22.56 5.08 -4.29
N ILE A 178 -21.33 5.39 -3.87
CA ILE A 178 -20.98 5.60 -2.46
C ILE A 178 -21.80 6.75 -1.85
N ALA A 179 -21.95 7.86 -2.58
CA ALA A 179 -22.78 8.98 -2.16
C ALA A 179 -24.26 8.59 -2.00
N SER A 180 -24.79 7.79 -2.93
CA SER A 180 -26.17 7.30 -2.84
C SER A 180 -26.37 6.35 -1.65
N ARG A 181 -25.38 5.51 -1.32
CA ARG A 181 -25.41 4.64 -0.14
C ARG A 181 -25.46 5.47 1.13
N PHE A 182 -24.61 6.48 1.26
CA PHE A 182 -24.68 7.40 2.40
C PHE A 182 -26.01 8.15 2.49
N LYS A 183 -26.55 8.65 1.37
CA LYS A 183 -27.88 9.30 1.32
C LYS A 183 -29.01 8.36 1.74
N ALA A 184 -28.98 7.10 1.30
CA ALA A 184 -29.96 6.09 1.69
C ALA A 184 -29.92 5.79 3.21
N LEU A 185 -28.76 6.01 3.84
CA LEU A 185 -28.59 5.97 5.28
C LEU A 185 -29.00 7.27 5.98
N GLY A 186 -29.48 8.28 5.25
CA GLY A 186 -29.89 9.58 5.80
C GLY A 186 -28.73 10.48 6.22
N TYR A 187 -27.53 10.24 5.70
CA TYR A 187 -26.43 11.19 5.80
C TYR A 187 -26.45 12.17 4.62
N GLU A 188 -25.88 13.35 4.82
CA GLU A 188 -25.57 14.30 3.76
C GLU A 188 -24.07 14.18 3.40
N PRO A 189 -23.71 13.57 2.26
CA PRO A 189 -22.31 13.40 1.88
C PRO A 189 -21.65 14.74 1.54
N MET A 190 -20.49 14.98 2.14
CA MET A 190 -19.60 16.08 1.80
C MET A 190 -18.59 15.60 0.76
N MET A 191 -18.54 16.31 -0.37
CA MET A 191 -17.57 16.04 -1.44
C MET A 191 -16.35 16.93 -1.25
N GLN A 192 -15.22 16.36 -0.83
CA GLN A 192 -13.95 17.09 -0.83
C GLN A 192 -13.31 16.96 -2.21
N ARG A 193 -13.34 18.06 -2.96
CA ARG A 193 -12.71 18.15 -4.28
C ARG A 193 -11.25 18.60 -4.17
N PHE A 194 -10.40 17.98 -4.97
CA PHE A 194 -9.02 18.42 -5.20
C PHE A 194 -8.63 18.14 -6.65
N SER A 195 -7.80 19.01 -7.23
CA SER A 195 -7.43 18.94 -8.64
C SER A 195 -5.95 18.58 -8.79
N LEU A 196 -5.63 17.64 -9.68
CA LEU A 196 -4.28 17.13 -9.89
C LEU A 196 -3.95 17.04 -11.38
N PRO A 197 -2.68 17.21 -11.78
CA PRO A 197 -2.25 16.92 -13.13
C PRO A 197 -2.29 15.40 -13.38
N PHE A 198 -3.07 14.95 -14.36
CA PHE A 198 -3.16 13.56 -14.78
C PHE A 198 -3.36 13.47 -16.30
N GLY A 199 -2.60 12.62 -16.98
CA GLY A 199 -2.71 12.48 -18.45
C GLY A 199 -2.41 13.75 -19.25
N GLY A 200 -1.66 14.71 -18.68
CA GLY A 200 -1.35 16.00 -19.32
C GLY A 200 -2.43 17.08 -19.15
N VAL A 201 -3.50 16.81 -18.39
CA VAL A 201 -4.56 17.78 -18.07
C VAL A 201 -4.79 17.87 -16.56
N VAL A 202 -5.40 18.95 -16.09
CA VAL A 202 -5.85 19.06 -14.70
C VAL A 202 -7.17 18.31 -14.55
N THR A 203 -7.22 17.35 -13.63
CA THR A 203 -8.37 16.48 -13.37
C THR A 203 -8.84 16.65 -11.94
N ASP A 204 -10.16 16.74 -11.75
CA ASP A 204 -10.79 16.81 -10.44
C ASP A 204 -11.02 15.40 -9.87
N PHE A 205 -10.63 15.19 -8.63
CA PHE A 205 -10.87 13.98 -7.84
C PHE A 205 -11.67 14.32 -6.59
N LEU A 206 -12.38 13.32 -6.04
CA LEU A 206 -13.34 13.52 -4.96
C LEU A 206 -13.11 12.51 -3.84
N ASN A 207 -12.87 12.98 -2.61
CA ASN A 207 -13.17 12.16 -1.44
C ASN A 207 -14.64 12.36 -1.06
N ILE A 208 -15.29 11.30 -0.58
CA ILE A 208 -16.68 11.33 -0.12
C ILE A 208 -16.71 11.10 1.37
N ALA A 209 -17.16 12.08 2.15
CA ALA A 209 -17.18 12.00 3.60
C ALA A 209 -18.59 12.18 4.18
N VAL A 210 -18.90 11.45 5.24
CA VAL A 210 -20.04 11.76 6.13
C VAL A 210 -19.57 11.85 7.57
N VAL A 211 -20.30 12.63 8.36
CA VAL A 211 -19.97 12.90 9.76
C VAL A 211 -21.06 12.35 10.65
N LEU A 212 -20.68 11.49 11.59
CA LEU A 212 -21.47 11.15 12.75
C LEU A 212 -21.04 12.09 13.90
N PRO A 213 -21.93 12.97 14.38
CA PRO A 213 -21.55 14.06 15.27
C PRO A 213 -21.03 13.58 16.62
N GLY A 214 -20.05 14.33 17.15
CA GLY A 214 -19.61 14.25 18.55
C GLY A 214 -20.33 15.26 19.45
N LYS A 215 -19.86 15.43 20.69
CA LYS A 215 -20.44 16.39 21.64
C LYS A 215 -19.68 17.71 21.61
N GLY A 216 -20.36 18.75 21.12
CA GLY A 216 -19.84 20.12 21.07
C GLY A 216 -18.96 20.40 19.85
N PRO A 217 -18.67 21.68 19.57
CA PRO A 217 -17.97 22.11 18.36
C PRO A 217 -16.50 21.68 18.31
N ASP A 218 -15.88 21.42 19.47
CA ASP A 218 -14.48 21.04 19.59
C ASP A 218 -14.26 19.53 19.74
N ALA A 219 -15.28 18.72 19.42
CA ALA A 219 -15.19 17.26 19.49
C ALA A 219 -13.96 16.74 18.73
N GLU A 220 -13.23 15.83 19.36
CA GLU A 220 -12.17 15.09 18.68
C GLU A 220 -12.76 14.27 17.53
N VAL A 221 -11.94 13.99 16.53
CA VAL A 221 -12.32 13.29 15.31
C VAL A 221 -11.65 11.92 15.28
N LEU A 222 -12.44 10.88 15.10
CA LEU A 222 -11.99 9.57 14.62
C LEU A 222 -12.31 9.48 13.13
N VAL A 223 -11.33 9.11 12.32
CA VAL A 223 -11.56 8.86 10.89
C VAL A 223 -11.61 7.36 10.66
N VAL A 224 -12.61 6.90 9.93
CA VAL A 224 -12.72 5.53 9.40
C VAL A 224 -12.77 5.67 7.89
N GLY A 225 -11.75 5.21 7.18
CA GLY A 225 -11.69 5.40 5.74
C GLY A 225 -11.17 4.20 4.98
N ALA A 226 -11.50 4.17 3.70
CA ALA A 226 -11.10 3.17 2.73
C ALA A 226 -10.97 3.86 1.37
N HIS A 227 -10.00 3.46 0.56
CA HIS A 227 -9.94 3.96 -0.80
C HIS A 227 -10.91 3.21 -1.71
N TYR A 228 -11.45 3.92 -2.71
CA TYR A 228 -12.44 3.34 -3.62
C TYR A 228 -11.91 3.11 -5.03
N ASP A 229 -10.74 3.65 -5.36
CA ASP A 229 -10.04 3.37 -6.62
C ASP A 229 -9.45 1.95 -6.63
N THR A 230 -8.95 1.53 -7.79
CA THR A 230 -8.39 0.19 -7.99
C THR A 230 -7.05 0.26 -8.69
N PHE A 231 -6.22 -0.76 -8.47
CA PHE A 231 -5.10 -1.03 -9.34
C PHE A 231 -5.57 -1.13 -10.81
N PRO A 232 -4.88 -0.47 -11.76
CA PRO A 232 -5.31 -0.43 -13.16
C PRO A 232 -5.57 -1.81 -13.76
N GLY A 233 -6.76 -1.97 -14.37
CA GLY A 233 -7.14 -3.19 -15.06
C GLY A 233 -7.60 -4.33 -14.13
N THR A 234 -7.96 -4.03 -12.89
CA THR A 234 -8.47 -5.01 -11.92
C THR A 234 -9.91 -4.68 -11.49
N PRO A 235 -10.73 -5.68 -11.10
CA PRO A 235 -12.04 -5.41 -10.53
C PRO A 235 -11.97 -4.79 -9.12
N GLY A 236 -10.93 -5.14 -8.34
CA GLY A 236 -10.68 -4.57 -7.02
C GLY A 236 -11.76 -4.91 -6.00
N ALA A 237 -12.07 -6.20 -5.86
CA ALA A 237 -13.09 -6.71 -4.96
C ALA A 237 -12.62 -6.70 -3.50
N ASP A 238 -11.47 -7.33 -3.23
CA ASP A 238 -10.83 -7.20 -1.93
C ASP A 238 -10.10 -5.86 -1.82
N ASP A 239 -9.51 -5.40 -2.93
CA ASP A 239 -8.65 -4.22 -3.02
C ASP A 239 -9.28 -3.10 -3.90
N ASN A 240 -10.09 -2.20 -3.34
CA ASN A 240 -10.50 -2.14 -1.94
C ASN A 240 -12.01 -1.94 -1.76
N ALA A 241 -12.82 -2.57 -2.62
CA ALA A 241 -14.27 -2.57 -2.44
C ALA A 241 -14.70 -3.18 -1.10
N SER A 242 -13.93 -4.14 -0.57
CA SER A 242 -14.17 -4.74 0.75
C SER A 242 -14.08 -3.69 1.88
N GLY A 243 -13.09 -2.82 1.86
CA GLY A 243 -12.91 -1.72 2.82
C GLY A 243 -14.04 -0.69 2.71
N VAL A 244 -14.42 -0.31 1.48
CA VAL A 244 -15.54 0.62 1.24
C VAL A 244 -16.86 0.04 1.74
N ALA A 245 -17.15 -1.22 1.45
CA ALA A 245 -18.35 -1.90 1.93
C ALA A 245 -18.39 -1.97 3.47
N ALA A 246 -17.26 -2.29 4.11
CA ALA A 246 -17.15 -2.30 5.57
C ALA A 246 -17.38 -0.91 6.17
N MET A 247 -16.83 0.15 5.57
CA MET A 247 -17.04 1.53 5.99
C MET A 247 -18.53 1.92 5.90
N LEU A 248 -19.21 1.58 4.80
CA LEU A 248 -20.64 1.86 4.61
C LEU A 248 -21.51 1.12 5.65
N GLU A 249 -21.21 -0.15 5.92
CA GLU A 249 -21.92 -0.93 6.93
C GLU A 249 -21.67 -0.40 8.36
N LEU A 250 -20.45 0.07 8.66
CA LEU A 250 -20.15 0.74 9.94
C LEU A 250 -20.93 2.06 10.09
N ALA A 251 -21.00 2.87 9.04
CA ALA A 251 -21.82 4.08 9.04
C ALA A 251 -23.30 3.76 9.29
N ARG A 252 -23.83 2.70 8.65
CA ARG A 252 -25.20 2.23 8.89
C ARG A 252 -25.42 1.81 10.34
N ARG A 253 -24.50 1.03 10.91
CA ARG A 253 -24.58 0.47 12.27
C ARG A 253 -24.49 1.53 13.36
N LEU A 254 -23.61 2.52 13.17
CA LEU A 254 -23.41 3.60 14.12
C LEU A 254 -24.41 4.75 13.95
N ARG A 255 -25.30 4.69 12.96
CA ARG A 255 -26.34 5.69 12.76
C ARG A 255 -27.20 5.85 14.01
N GLY A 256 -27.37 7.11 14.46
CA GLY A 256 -28.15 7.43 15.65
C GLY A 256 -27.44 7.19 16.98
N SER A 257 -26.23 6.61 16.98
CA SER A 257 -25.45 6.47 18.19
C SER A 257 -24.86 7.82 18.64
N THR A 258 -24.91 8.08 19.94
CA THR A 258 -24.35 9.30 20.55
C THR A 258 -22.92 9.06 21.05
N GLY A 259 -22.08 10.09 21.07
CA GLY A 259 -20.73 10.01 21.59
C GLY A 259 -20.11 11.39 21.79
N VAL A 260 -19.03 11.48 22.56
CA VAL A 260 -18.27 12.74 22.71
C VAL A 260 -17.34 12.97 21.52
N VAL A 261 -16.87 11.91 20.88
CA VAL A 261 -16.00 11.95 19.69
C VAL A 261 -16.85 11.88 18.42
N GLU A 262 -16.49 12.71 17.45
CA GLU A 262 -17.03 12.73 16.09
C GLU A 262 -16.40 11.61 15.26
N VAL A 263 -17.18 10.95 14.40
CA VAL A 263 -16.65 9.94 13.47
C VAL A 263 -16.84 10.41 12.04
N HIS A 264 -15.76 10.48 11.28
CA HIS A 264 -15.76 10.73 9.85
C HIS A 264 -15.64 9.41 9.12
N PHE A 265 -16.65 9.04 8.35
CA PHE A 265 -16.54 7.94 7.38
C PHE A 265 -16.13 8.54 6.04
N VAL A 266 -14.98 8.13 5.50
CA VAL A 266 -14.39 8.77 4.30
C VAL A 266 -13.95 7.75 3.27
N ALA A 267 -14.56 7.79 2.09
CA ALA A 267 -14.06 7.09 0.92
C ALA A 267 -13.00 7.95 0.22
N PHE A 268 -11.78 7.43 0.12
CA PHE A 268 -10.63 8.15 -0.45
C PHE A 268 -10.44 7.82 -1.94
N ALA A 269 -10.12 8.85 -2.73
CA ALA A 269 -9.67 8.67 -4.10
C ALA A 269 -8.16 8.44 -4.16
N ASN A 270 -7.69 7.82 -5.24
CA ASN A 270 -6.29 7.82 -5.66
C ASN A 270 -5.30 7.28 -4.61
N GLU A 271 -5.61 6.16 -3.97
CA GLU A 271 -4.62 5.44 -3.16
C GLU A 271 -3.60 4.77 -4.09
N GLU A 272 -4.07 4.19 -5.18
CA GLU A 272 -3.31 3.27 -6.01
C GLU A 272 -2.28 3.99 -6.90
N PRO A 273 -1.27 3.28 -7.46
CA PRO A 273 -0.37 3.85 -8.44
C PRO A 273 -1.13 4.48 -9.62
N PRO A 274 -0.72 5.67 -10.07
CA PRO A 274 0.57 6.33 -9.82
C PRO A 274 0.64 7.22 -8.56
N PHE A 275 -0.45 7.39 -7.81
CA PHE A 275 -0.54 8.35 -6.72
C PHE A 275 -0.02 7.82 -5.38
N PHE A 276 0.01 6.49 -5.24
CA PHE A 276 0.42 5.80 -4.02
C PHE A 276 1.69 6.39 -3.38
N GLY A 277 1.58 6.69 -2.09
CA GLY A 277 2.67 7.22 -1.27
C GLY A 277 3.10 8.65 -1.61
N THR A 278 2.34 9.41 -2.42
CA THR A 278 2.61 10.83 -2.72
C THR A 278 1.73 11.77 -1.89
N GLN A 279 1.71 13.07 -2.22
CA GLN A 279 0.77 14.04 -1.64
C GLN A 279 -0.54 14.11 -2.44
N GLU A 280 -0.63 13.36 -3.53
CA GLU A 280 -1.74 13.38 -4.48
C GLU A 280 -2.83 12.36 -4.09
N MET A 281 -2.57 11.52 -3.09
CA MET A 281 -3.57 10.62 -2.51
C MET A 281 -4.71 11.40 -1.86
N GLY A 282 -5.93 10.92 -2.01
CA GLY A 282 -7.13 11.48 -1.39
C GLY A 282 -6.99 11.55 0.13
N SER A 283 -6.45 10.51 0.78
CA SER A 283 -6.20 10.51 2.21
C SER A 283 -5.22 11.59 2.67
N TYR A 284 -4.21 11.93 1.85
CA TYR A 284 -3.28 13.03 2.15
C TYR A 284 -4.00 14.37 2.09
N GLN A 285 -4.82 14.58 1.06
CA GLN A 285 -5.62 15.80 0.91
C GLN A 285 -6.63 15.95 2.06
N TYR A 286 -7.26 14.86 2.50
CA TYR A 286 -8.21 14.89 3.62
C TYR A 286 -7.53 15.15 4.97
N ALA A 287 -6.41 14.48 5.25
CA ALA A 287 -5.62 14.74 6.45
C ALA A 287 -5.08 16.19 6.48
N GLY A 288 -4.71 16.72 5.31
CA GLY A 288 -4.37 18.14 5.12
C GLY A 288 -5.53 19.08 5.47
N LEU A 289 -6.75 18.78 5.02
CA LEU A 289 -7.95 19.55 5.35
C LEU A 289 -8.22 19.57 6.85
N LEU A 290 -8.17 18.43 7.53
CA LEU A 290 -8.35 18.35 8.99
C LEU A 290 -7.32 19.21 9.73
N ARG A 291 -6.07 19.24 9.23
CA ARG A 291 -5.01 20.07 9.79
C ARG A 291 -5.25 21.56 9.56
N GLN A 292 -5.70 21.95 8.37
CA GLN A 292 -6.06 23.35 8.06
C GLN A 292 -7.21 23.84 8.93
N GLN A 293 -8.20 22.99 9.16
CA GLN A 293 -9.34 23.24 10.05
C GLN A 293 -8.98 23.14 11.55
N LYS A 294 -7.72 22.85 11.88
CA LYS A 294 -7.22 22.66 13.26
C LYS A 294 -8.02 21.62 14.05
N ARG A 295 -8.56 20.60 13.38
CA ARG A 295 -9.30 19.51 14.04
C ARG A 295 -8.35 18.66 14.88
N ARG A 296 -8.81 18.28 16.07
CA ARG A 296 -8.13 17.33 16.95
C ARG A 296 -8.48 15.92 16.50
N VAL A 297 -7.55 15.21 15.86
CA VAL A 297 -7.78 13.84 15.39
C VAL A 297 -7.29 12.86 16.45
N ALA A 298 -8.22 12.12 17.06
CA ALA A 298 -7.92 11.10 18.07
C ALA A 298 -7.25 9.87 17.44
N GLY A 299 -7.58 9.57 16.19
CA GLY A 299 -6.92 8.55 15.38
C GLY A 299 -7.67 8.24 14.09
N MET A 300 -7.04 7.45 13.22
CA MET A 300 -7.62 7.00 11.96
C MET A 300 -7.53 5.48 11.81
N LEU A 301 -8.62 4.87 11.34
CA LEU A 301 -8.69 3.47 10.93
C LEU A 301 -8.71 3.43 9.40
N SER A 302 -7.66 2.86 8.81
CA SER A 302 -7.56 2.56 7.37
C SER A 302 -8.11 1.16 7.16
N LEU A 303 -9.25 1.03 6.49
CA LEU A 303 -9.84 -0.25 6.14
C LEU A 303 -9.28 -0.69 4.79
N GLU A 304 -8.45 -1.71 4.81
CA GLU A 304 -7.58 -2.09 3.70
C GLU A 304 -7.63 -3.60 3.49
N MET A 305 -8.38 -4.08 2.49
CA MET A 305 -8.55 -5.51 2.19
C MET A 305 -9.03 -6.32 3.40
N LEU A 306 -10.33 -6.60 3.47
CA LEU A 306 -10.96 -7.21 4.65
C LEU A 306 -11.60 -8.56 4.36
N GLY A 307 -11.49 -9.06 3.13
CA GLY A 307 -12.33 -10.12 2.61
C GLY A 307 -11.70 -11.50 2.57
N TYR A 308 -10.37 -11.66 2.55
CA TYR A 308 -9.76 -12.96 2.32
C TYR A 308 -9.28 -13.67 3.60
N TYR A 309 -9.85 -14.85 3.85
CA TYR A 309 -9.47 -15.72 4.96
C TYR A 309 -9.35 -17.17 4.54
N SER A 310 -8.47 -17.92 5.21
CA SER A 310 -8.32 -19.36 5.02
C SER A 310 -7.83 -20.03 6.29
N ASP A 311 -8.45 -21.17 6.62
CA ASP A 311 -8.04 -22.04 7.73
C ASP A 311 -7.00 -23.08 7.29
N ALA A 312 -6.64 -23.10 6.00
CA ALA A 312 -5.67 -24.05 5.48
C ALA A 312 -4.27 -23.79 6.10
N PRO A 313 -3.52 -24.84 6.47
CA PRO A 313 -2.13 -24.70 6.89
C PRO A 313 -1.30 -23.96 5.83
N HIS A 314 -0.44 -23.05 6.28
CA HIS A 314 0.43 -22.23 5.41
C HIS A 314 -0.29 -21.29 4.44
N SER A 315 -1.54 -20.95 4.71
CA SER A 315 -2.27 -19.92 3.96
C SER A 315 -1.83 -18.49 4.24
N GLN A 316 -0.93 -18.29 5.20
CA GLN A 316 -0.28 -17.02 5.49
C GLN A 316 1.23 -17.13 5.30
N THR A 317 1.79 -16.17 4.56
CA THR A 317 3.23 -16.04 4.34
C THR A 317 3.77 -14.77 4.97
N TYR A 318 5.05 -14.77 5.31
CA TYR A 318 5.73 -13.62 5.91
C TYR A 318 7.19 -13.57 5.47
N PRO A 319 7.83 -12.39 5.55
CA PRO A 319 9.29 -12.32 5.58
C PRO A 319 9.86 -13.22 6.70
N PRO A 320 11.04 -13.86 6.51
CA PRO A 320 11.54 -14.90 7.41
C PRO A 320 11.58 -14.57 8.91
N LEU A 321 11.89 -13.33 9.28
CA LEU A 321 11.93 -12.91 10.69
C LEU A 321 10.53 -12.77 11.33
N MET A 322 9.51 -12.46 10.52
CA MET A 322 8.13 -12.34 11.01
C MET A 322 7.46 -13.71 11.15
N ALA A 323 7.82 -14.68 10.31
CA ALA A 323 7.26 -16.02 10.34
C ALA A 323 7.40 -16.75 11.70
N ALA A 324 8.35 -16.33 12.55
CA ALA A 324 8.54 -16.88 13.89
C ALA A 324 7.52 -16.39 14.94
N PHE A 325 6.82 -15.27 14.68
CA PHE A 325 5.96 -14.60 15.67
C PHE A 325 4.47 -14.62 15.29
N TYR A 326 4.15 -14.96 14.06
CA TYR A 326 2.80 -14.86 13.52
C TYR A 326 2.32 -16.23 12.98
N PRO A 327 1.00 -16.50 13.02
CA PRO A 327 0.45 -17.79 12.64
C PRO A 327 0.61 -18.06 11.14
N SER A 328 0.82 -19.31 10.76
CA SER A 328 0.89 -19.72 9.36
C SER A 328 -0.48 -19.84 8.67
N THR A 329 -1.57 -19.61 9.39
CA THR A 329 -2.95 -19.64 8.89
C THR A 329 -3.51 -18.22 8.72
N ALA A 330 -4.31 -18.04 7.69
CA ALA A 330 -4.91 -16.77 7.27
C ALA A 330 -6.30 -16.56 7.89
N ASN A 331 -6.46 -16.89 9.17
CA ASN A 331 -7.74 -16.88 9.87
C ASN A 331 -7.84 -15.78 10.93
N PHE A 332 -7.15 -14.67 10.68
CA PHE A 332 -7.11 -13.50 11.55
C PHE A 332 -7.21 -12.21 10.73
N ILE A 333 -7.74 -11.15 11.37
CA ILE A 333 -7.61 -9.77 10.92
C ILE A 333 -6.40 -9.11 11.59
N GLY A 334 -5.66 -8.30 10.85
CA GLY A 334 -4.45 -7.60 11.30
C GLY A 334 -4.72 -6.13 11.62
N PHE A 335 -4.26 -5.65 12.78
CA PHE A 335 -4.13 -4.22 13.08
C PHE A 335 -2.65 -3.82 13.03
N ALA A 336 -2.29 -3.06 12.00
CA ALA A 336 -0.93 -2.61 11.75
C ALA A 336 -0.78 -1.11 12.04
N SER A 337 0.25 -0.72 12.79
CA SER A 337 0.52 0.68 13.10
C SER A 337 2.01 1.00 13.08
N ASN A 338 2.34 2.30 13.06
CA ASN A 338 3.68 2.74 13.44
C ASN A 338 3.82 2.82 14.97
N TRP A 339 5.05 2.91 15.47
CA TRP A 339 5.30 3.05 16.92
C TRP A 339 4.69 4.30 17.54
N ARG A 340 4.60 5.41 16.80
CA ARG A 340 3.98 6.66 17.29
C ARG A 340 2.47 6.49 17.53
N SER A 341 1.83 5.57 16.81
CA SER A 341 0.41 5.24 16.92
C SER A 341 0.15 4.11 17.92
N TRP A 342 1.16 3.63 18.65
CA TRP A 342 1.04 2.47 19.53
C TRP A 342 -0.03 2.64 20.62
N PHE A 343 -0.15 3.83 21.21
CA PHE A 343 -1.21 4.09 22.19
C PHE A 343 -2.60 3.99 21.58
N PHE A 344 -2.77 4.51 20.36
CA PHE A 344 -4.03 4.41 19.62
C PHE A 344 -4.33 2.95 19.26
N LEU A 345 -3.35 2.20 18.75
CA LEU A 345 -3.45 0.76 18.50
C LEU A 345 -3.88 -0.01 19.76
N ARG A 346 -3.30 0.28 20.92
CA ARG A 346 -3.67 -0.36 22.19
C ARG A 346 -5.09 -0.06 22.61
N ARG A 347 -5.54 1.19 22.47
CA ARG A 347 -6.93 1.57 22.75
C ARG A 347 -7.89 0.84 21.82
N LEU A 348 -7.61 0.84 20.52
CA LEU A 348 -8.41 0.13 19.51
C LEU A 348 -8.47 -1.37 19.81
N LYS A 349 -7.33 -2.01 20.06
CA LYS A 349 -7.27 -3.44 20.43
C LYS A 349 -8.09 -3.74 21.69
N SER A 350 -8.00 -2.90 22.72
CA SER A 350 -8.71 -3.13 23.98
C SER A 350 -10.22 -2.94 23.83
N ALA A 351 -10.65 -2.10 22.90
CA ALA A 351 -12.04 -1.82 22.58
C ALA A 351 -12.65 -2.84 21.60
N TYR A 352 -11.83 -3.62 20.89
CA TYR A 352 -12.25 -4.57 19.88
C TYR A 352 -12.51 -5.95 20.50
N PRO A 353 -13.77 -6.41 20.59
CA PRO A 353 -14.07 -7.77 21.04
C PRO A 353 -13.61 -8.74 19.95
N VAL A 354 -12.54 -9.48 20.22
CA VAL A 354 -11.94 -10.40 19.25
C VAL A 354 -12.92 -11.55 19.00
N PRO A 355 -13.46 -11.71 17.77
CA PRO A 355 -14.28 -12.86 17.47
C PRO A 355 -13.41 -14.12 17.43
N GLU A 356 -14.03 -15.28 17.62
CA GLU A 356 -13.31 -16.56 17.50
C GLU A 356 -12.77 -16.75 16.07
N ARG A 357 -13.54 -16.30 15.07
CA ARG A 357 -13.16 -16.29 13.65
C ARG A 357 -13.68 -15.01 12.96
N PRO A 358 -12.82 -14.19 12.35
CA PRO A 358 -11.36 -14.30 12.37
C PRO A 358 -10.78 -13.85 13.72
N GLY A 359 -9.66 -14.43 14.14
CA GLY A 359 -8.91 -13.94 15.30
C GLY A 359 -8.29 -12.56 15.04
N LEU A 360 -7.53 -12.01 15.99
CA LEU A 360 -6.85 -10.73 15.85
C LEU A 360 -5.33 -10.86 15.99
N MET A 361 -4.58 -10.28 15.06
CA MET A 361 -3.14 -10.06 15.16
C MET A 361 -2.83 -8.57 15.14
N THR A 362 -1.81 -8.14 15.87
CA THR A 362 -1.41 -6.73 15.91
C THR A 362 0.07 -6.56 15.68
N ALA A 363 0.47 -5.59 14.87
CA ALA A 363 1.86 -5.27 14.58
C ALA A 363 2.10 -3.76 14.75
N ALA A 364 3.10 -3.38 15.54
CA ALA A 364 3.58 -2.00 15.63
C ALA A 364 5.05 -1.96 15.21
N LEU A 365 5.33 -1.40 14.04
CA LEU A 365 6.68 -1.37 13.44
C LEU A 365 7.14 0.07 13.16
N PRO A 366 8.44 0.33 12.99
CA PRO A 366 8.89 1.64 12.53
C PRO A 366 8.37 1.94 11.12
N ALA A 367 7.83 3.14 10.88
CA ALA A 367 7.24 3.52 9.59
C ALA A 367 8.21 3.40 8.40
N TRP A 368 9.52 3.58 8.63
CA TRP A 368 10.56 3.48 7.60
C TRP A 368 10.78 2.05 7.08
N THR A 369 10.28 1.04 7.79
CA THR A 369 10.34 -0.36 7.32
C THR A 369 9.42 -0.61 6.12
N GLY A 370 8.46 0.29 5.86
CA GLY A 370 7.48 0.17 4.78
C GLY A 370 6.40 -0.88 5.04
N ALA A 371 6.66 -1.92 5.83
CA ALA A 371 5.79 -3.08 6.02
C ALA A 371 4.38 -2.78 6.58
N VAL A 372 4.21 -1.64 7.24
CA VAL A 372 2.94 -1.20 7.84
C VAL A 372 2.42 0.11 7.25
N SER A 373 3.09 0.60 6.19
CA SER A 373 2.87 1.92 5.58
C SER A 373 2.20 1.81 4.21
N LEU A 374 1.48 0.71 3.94
CA LEU A 374 0.98 0.31 2.62
C LEU A 374 -0.52 0.55 2.45
N SER A 375 -1.03 1.69 2.93
CA SER A 375 -2.41 2.14 2.76
C SER A 375 -2.52 3.62 3.16
N ASP A 376 -3.75 4.17 3.18
CA ASP A 376 -4.10 5.54 3.53
C ASP A 376 -3.61 5.99 4.92
N ASN A 377 -3.34 5.05 5.85
CA ASN A 377 -2.77 5.37 7.15
C ASN A 377 -1.42 6.12 7.05
N LEU A 378 -0.66 5.92 5.97
CA LEU A 378 0.60 6.64 5.71
C LEU A 378 0.38 8.15 5.63
N SER A 379 -0.69 8.58 4.97
CA SER A 379 -1.05 9.99 4.82
C SER A 379 -1.29 10.65 6.18
N PHE A 380 -2.05 10.00 7.05
CA PHE A 380 -2.32 10.49 8.40
C PHE A 380 -1.04 10.59 9.24
N TRP A 381 -0.13 9.62 9.13
CA TRP A 381 1.18 9.69 9.80
C TRP A 381 2.02 10.88 9.32
N ARG A 382 2.02 11.19 8.02
CA ARG A 382 2.73 12.36 7.46
C ARG A 382 2.16 13.68 7.97
N HIS A 383 0.87 13.72 8.29
CA HIS A 383 0.24 14.87 8.93
C HIS A 383 0.39 14.90 10.46
N GLY A 384 1.00 13.86 11.05
CA GLY A 384 1.26 13.75 12.49
C GLY A 384 0.11 13.14 13.30
N TYR A 385 -0.88 12.57 12.64
CA TYR A 385 -2.03 11.94 13.28
C TYR A 385 -1.78 10.45 13.59
N PRO A 386 -2.28 9.92 14.72
CA PRO A 386 -2.28 8.48 14.97
C PRO A 386 -3.13 7.75 13.93
N ALA A 387 -2.65 6.64 13.40
CA ALA A 387 -3.43 5.82 12.49
C ALA A 387 -3.06 4.33 12.58
N VAL A 388 -4.05 3.48 12.35
CA VAL A 388 -3.96 2.01 12.32
C VAL A 388 -4.60 1.52 11.03
N MET A 389 -3.90 0.66 10.31
CA MET A 389 -4.46 -0.09 9.19
C MET A 389 -5.09 -1.38 9.72
N VAL A 390 -6.34 -1.62 9.33
CA VAL A 390 -7.09 -2.86 9.56
C VAL A 390 -7.11 -3.61 8.24
N THR A 391 -6.49 -4.79 8.22
CA THR A 391 -6.25 -5.53 6.98
C THR A 391 -6.22 -7.04 7.19
N ASP A 392 -6.63 -7.80 6.20
CA ASP A 392 -6.40 -9.23 6.11
C ASP A 392 -4.95 -9.56 5.73
N THR A 393 -4.05 -8.57 5.63
CA THR A 393 -2.62 -8.70 5.27
C THR A 393 -2.32 -8.83 3.79
N ALA A 394 -3.30 -8.62 2.91
CA ALA A 394 -3.10 -8.36 1.49
C ALA A 394 -2.20 -9.41 0.81
N PHE A 395 -1.15 -8.96 0.11
CA PHE A 395 -0.19 -9.80 -0.63
C PHE A 395 0.56 -10.84 0.21
N LEU A 396 0.47 -10.79 1.55
CA LEU A 396 1.03 -11.82 2.42
C LEU A 396 0.20 -13.12 2.45
N ARG A 397 -1.05 -13.08 1.97
CA ARG A 397 -1.92 -14.27 1.86
C ARG A 397 -2.73 -14.33 0.56
N TYR A 398 -3.07 -13.18 -0.02
CA TYR A 398 -4.02 -13.10 -1.12
C TYR A 398 -3.31 -13.14 -2.47
N SER A 399 -3.39 -14.28 -3.16
CA SER A 399 -2.72 -14.48 -4.46
C SER A 399 -3.32 -13.70 -5.62
N HIS A 400 -4.46 -13.04 -5.39
CA HIS A 400 -5.22 -12.31 -6.41
C HIS A 400 -5.01 -10.79 -6.34
N TYR A 401 -4.25 -10.30 -5.36
CA TYR A 401 -3.85 -8.90 -5.19
C TYR A 401 -3.26 -8.31 -6.49
N HIS A 402 -3.75 -7.14 -6.91
CA HIS A 402 -3.40 -6.48 -8.17
C HIS A 402 -3.53 -7.39 -9.42
N THR A 403 -4.54 -8.25 -9.46
CA THR A 403 -4.84 -9.09 -10.64
C THR A 403 -6.30 -8.96 -11.08
N LYS A 404 -6.57 -9.31 -12.34
CA LYS A 404 -7.94 -9.42 -12.89
C LYS A 404 -8.83 -10.41 -12.15
N THR A 405 -8.22 -11.23 -11.30
CA THR A 405 -8.92 -12.26 -10.56
C THR A 405 -9.29 -11.79 -9.16
N ASP A 406 -8.96 -10.58 -8.73
CA ASP A 406 -9.52 -10.03 -7.49
C ASP A 406 -11.03 -9.79 -7.68
N THR A 407 -11.85 -10.75 -7.24
CA THR A 407 -13.26 -10.90 -7.62
C THR A 407 -14.12 -11.22 -6.40
N PRO A 408 -15.39 -10.79 -6.36
CA PRO A 408 -16.25 -10.95 -5.18
C PRO A 408 -16.42 -12.38 -4.66
N GLU A 409 -16.35 -13.38 -5.55
CA GLU A 409 -16.48 -14.80 -5.19
C GLU A 409 -15.41 -15.31 -4.22
N LYS A 410 -14.33 -14.55 -4.04
CA LYS A 410 -13.17 -14.97 -3.24
C LYS A 410 -13.22 -14.50 -1.80
N LEU A 411 -14.19 -13.65 -1.47
CA LEU A 411 -14.25 -13.03 -0.16
C LEU A 411 -15.16 -13.85 0.77
N ASP A 412 -14.76 -13.96 2.03
CA ASP A 412 -15.55 -14.52 3.12
C ASP A 412 -16.31 -13.39 3.82
N TYR A 413 -17.52 -13.13 3.32
CA TYR A 413 -18.40 -12.09 3.83
C TYR A 413 -18.89 -12.33 5.27
N VAL A 414 -18.88 -13.58 5.75
CA VAL A 414 -19.27 -13.91 7.12
C VAL A 414 -18.20 -13.44 8.09
N ARG A 415 -16.93 -13.73 7.80
CA ARG A 415 -15.78 -13.23 8.59
C ARG A 415 -15.64 -11.72 8.45
N MET A 416 -15.87 -11.16 7.27
CA MET A 416 -15.86 -9.72 7.05
C MET A 416 -16.95 -9.02 7.90
N ALA A 417 -18.16 -9.59 7.97
CA ALA A 417 -19.23 -9.11 8.84
C ALA A 417 -18.87 -9.19 10.33
N ALA A 418 -18.17 -10.25 10.76
CA ALA A 418 -17.67 -10.38 12.13
C ALA A 418 -16.64 -9.29 12.45
N VAL A 419 -15.72 -8.98 11.51
CA VAL A 419 -14.77 -7.88 11.66
C VAL A 419 -15.49 -6.55 11.83
N VAL A 420 -16.49 -6.27 11.00
CA VAL A 420 -17.31 -5.06 11.08
C VAL A 420 -18.03 -4.96 12.43
N GLY A 421 -18.60 -6.04 12.95
CA GLY A 421 -19.24 -6.05 14.28
C GLY A 421 -18.25 -5.76 15.42
N GLY A 422 -17.03 -6.28 15.34
CA GLY A 422 -15.97 -5.96 16.29
C GLY A 422 -15.53 -4.49 16.19
N LEU A 423 -15.41 -3.96 14.97
CA LEU A 423 -15.06 -2.55 14.74
C LEU A 423 -16.16 -1.59 15.21
N GLU A 424 -17.44 -1.95 15.03
CA GLU A 424 -18.58 -1.21 15.59
C GLU A 424 -18.44 -1.09 17.12
N SER A 425 -18.21 -2.21 17.81
CA SER A 425 -18.02 -2.23 19.27
C SER A 425 -16.84 -1.37 19.71
N ALA A 426 -15.74 -1.44 18.94
CA ALA A 426 -14.56 -0.63 19.20
C ALA A 426 -14.83 0.87 19.01
N LEU A 427 -15.52 1.25 17.94
CA LEU A 427 -15.87 2.63 17.64
C LEU A 427 -16.86 3.20 18.65
N VAL A 428 -17.87 2.44 19.09
CA VAL A 428 -18.75 2.85 20.19
C VAL A 428 -17.92 3.15 21.44
N THR A 429 -17.02 2.24 21.82
CA THR A 429 -16.16 2.42 23.00
C THR A 429 -15.22 3.61 22.86
N LEU A 430 -14.59 3.81 21.69
CA LEU A 430 -13.66 4.92 21.45
C LEU A 430 -14.37 6.29 21.37
N ARG A 431 -15.68 6.31 21.17
CA ARG A 431 -16.49 7.53 21.13
C ARG A 431 -16.91 8.05 22.51
N HIS A 432 -16.73 7.26 23.57
CA HIS A 432 -17.01 7.61 24.96
C HIS A 432 -15.70 7.75 25.75
#